data_AF-A0A2E6TRY8-F1
#
_entry.id   AF-A0A2E6TRY8-F1
#
_cell.length_a   1.000
_cell.length_b   1.000
_cell.length_c   1.000
_cell.angle_alpha   90.00
_cell.angle_beta   90.00
_cell.angle_gamma   90.00
#
_symmetry.space_group_name_H-M   'P 1'
#
loop_
_entity.id
_entity.type
_entity.pdbx_description
1 polymer ?
#
loop_
_entity_poly.entity_id
_entity_poly.type
_entity_poly.pdbx_seq_one_letter_code
_entity_poly.pdbx_strand_id
1 'polypeptide(L)'
;MAFLLGGVFAGQSAEKRIKLPDHDRDGTGRLRSLLMGDSMTPVGPGRMLVRGVRLETYAYDGERRIVDLIVEAPECLFNLRTRIVSSDGPMTAIRASGDLRLVGVGFEWRQKTSRLYVNSNVRTILNQRLSLERKGKRK
;
A
#
# COMPACT_ATOMS: atom_id res chain seq x y z
N MET A 1 -10.91 -47.72 27.99
CA MET A 1 -9.82 -46.92 28.59
C MET A 1 -9.64 -45.69 27.74
N ALA A 2 -9.90 -44.51 28.30
CA ALA A 2 -9.65 -43.21 27.68
C ALA A 2 -8.23 -42.76 27.97
N PHE A 3 -7.56 -42.14 27.00
CA PHE A 3 -6.38 -41.30 27.23
C PHE A 3 -6.63 -39.94 26.57
N LEU A 4 -6.77 -38.92 27.41
CA LEU A 4 -6.67 -37.50 27.07
C LEU A 4 -5.25 -37.03 27.37
N LEU A 5 -4.53 -36.55 26.36
CA LEU A 5 -3.39 -35.63 26.43
C LEU A 5 -3.45 -34.88 25.09
N GLY A 6 -3.62 -33.56 25.00
CA GLY A 6 -2.96 -32.49 25.72
C GLY A 6 -2.43 -31.55 24.62
N GLY A 7 -3.08 -30.40 24.43
CA GLY A 7 -2.78 -29.51 23.31
C GLY A 7 -1.48 -28.74 23.49
N VAL A 8 -0.84 -28.39 22.37
CA VAL A 8 -0.03 -27.17 22.20
C VAL A 8 0.00 -26.84 20.71
N PHE A 9 -0.89 -25.98 20.21
CA PHE A 9 -0.53 -25.21 19.02
C PHE A 9 0.27 -24.01 19.51
N ALA A 10 1.58 -24.12 19.29
CA ALA A 10 2.60 -23.18 19.67
C ALA A 10 2.27 -21.75 19.22
N GLY A 11 2.74 -20.80 20.02
CA GLY A 11 2.34 -19.41 20.01
C GLY A 11 2.32 -18.76 18.64
N GLN A 12 1.16 -18.19 18.30
CA GLN A 12 1.14 -16.96 17.51
C GLN A 12 1.79 -15.88 18.36
N SER A 13 3.12 -15.76 18.27
CA SER A 13 3.73 -14.47 18.51
C SER A 13 3.16 -13.56 17.42
N ALA A 14 2.19 -12.73 17.80
CA ALA A 14 1.72 -11.66 16.94
C ALA A 14 2.89 -10.69 16.80
N GLU A 15 3.81 -10.97 15.88
CA GLU A 15 4.89 -10.07 15.52
C GLU A 15 4.25 -8.71 15.25
N LYS A 16 4.61 -7.73 16.07
CA LYS A 16 3.98 -6.40 16.08
C LYS A 16 4.34 -5.70 14.78
N ARG A 17 3.52 -5.92 13.74
CA ARG A 17 3.69 -5.28 12.43
C ARG A 17 3.78 -3.77 12.60
N ILE A 18 4.77 -3.16 11.95
CA ILE A 18 4.90 -1.71 11.87
C ILE A 18 3.65 -1.13 11.23
N LYS A 19 3.20 0.00 11.77
CA LYS A 19 2.09 0.80 11.25
C LYS A 19 2.46 2.28 11.33
N LEU A 20 2.65 2.91 10.19
CA LEU A 20 2.98 4.33 10.07
C LEU A 20 1.84 5.05 9.35
N PRO A 21 0.91 5.67 10.10
CA PRO A 21 -0.20 6.40 9.50
C PRO A 21 0.24 7.74 8.92
N ASP A 22 -0.34 8.11 7.78
CA ASP A 22 -0.28 9.44 7.19
C ASP A 22 -1.68 10.05 7.19
N HIS A 23 -1.88 11.04 8.06
CA HIS A 23 -3.13 11.80 8.15
C HIS A 23 -3.02 13.09 7.34
N ASP A 24 -4.16 13.53 6.81
CA ASP A 24 -4.33 14.84 6.20
C ASP A 24 -4.22 15.94 7.27
N ARG A 25 -3.01 16.47 7.46
CA ARG A 25 -2.73 17.48 8.49
C ARG A 25 -3.19 18.88 8.10
N ASP A 26 -3.38 19.13 6.82
CA ASP A 26 -3.70 20.46 6.27
C ASP A 26 -5.20 20.62 5.98
N GLY A 27 -6.00 19.59 6.28
CA GLY A 27 -7.44 19.57 6.01
C GLY A 27 -8.22 18.79 7.05
N THR A 28 -8.77 17.65 6.64
CA THR A 28 -9.82 16.91 7.36
C THR A 28 -9.33 16.12 8.59
N GLY A 29 -8.02 15.95 8.77
CA GLY A 29 -7.46 15.02 9.76
C GLY A 29 -7.60 13.54 9.39
N ARG A 30 -8.25 13.21 8.27
CA ARG A 30 -8.53 11.83 7.84
C ARG A 30 -7.25 11.08 7.47
N LEU A 31 -7.26 9.78 7.67
CA LEU A 31 -6.14 8.90 7.30
C LEU A 31 -6.09 8.78 5.78
N ARG A 32 -5.01 9.23 5.14
CA ARG A 32 -4.82 9.15 3.69
C ARG A 32 -4.14 7.86 3.27
N SER A 33 -3.12 7.45 4.04
CA SER A 33 -2.40 6.21 3.78
C SER A 33 -1.86 5.58 5.06
N LEU A 34 -1.59 4.28 5.00
CA LEU A 34 -0.99 3.50 6.08
C LEU A 34 0.13 2.63 5.50
N LEU A 35 1.38 2.92 5.90
CA LEU A 35 2.51 2.05 5.61
C LEU A 35 2.63 0.99 6.69
N MET A 36 2.68 -0.27 6.27
CA MET A 36 2.87 -1.44 7.11
C MET A 36 4.11 -2.22 6.67
N GLY A 37 4.69 -2.94 7.63
CA GLY A 37 5.81 -3.84 7.39
C GLY A 37 6.04 -4.79 8.55
N ASP A 38 6.84 -5.82 8.31
CA ASP A 38 7.23 -6.82 9.30
C ASP A 38 8.37 -6.32 10.19
N SER A 39 9.31 -5.56 9.61
CA SER A 39 10.43 -4.96 10.35
C SER A 39 10.78 -3.57 9.81
N MET A 40 11.38 -2.73 10.65
CA MET A 40 11.79 -1.37 10.33
C MET A 40 13.10 -1.06 11.04
N THR A 41 14.14 -0.76 10.27
CA THR A 41 15.50 -0.55 10.78
C THR A 41 16.07 0.79 10.28
N PRO A 42 16.74 1.58 11.13
CA PRO A 42 17.46 2.76 10.65
C PRO A 42 18.61 2.36 9.72
N VAL A 43 18.75 3.04 8.59
CA VAL A 43 19.85 2.82 7.62
C VAL A 43 20.63 4.11 7.33
N GLY A 44 20.41 5.14 8.14
CA GLY A 44 21.07 6.43 8.06
C GLY A 44 20.18 7.55 8.61
N PRO A 45 20.67 8.80 8.59
CA PRO A 45 19.94 9.93 9.15
C PRO A 45 18.54 10.09 8.55
N GLY A 46 17.51 9.88 9.36
CA GLY A 46 16.11 10.02 8.96
C GLY A 46 15.61 9.03 7.89
N ARG A 47 16.36 7.95 7.62
CA ARG A 47 16.00 6.92 6.63
C ARG A 47 15.82 5.58 7.32
N MET A 48 14.71 4.93 7.00
CA MET A 48 14.27 3.69 7.63
C MET A 48 14.03 2.65 6.55
N LEU A 49 14.67 1.50 6.64
CA LEU A 49 14.38 0.35 5.78
C LEU A 49 13.23 -0.45 6.38
N VAL A 50 12.16 -0.63 5.61
CA VAL A 50 10.97 -1.39 5.97
C VAL A 50 10.90 -2.63 5.10
N ARG A 51 10.70 -3.81 5.70
CA ARG A 51 10.55 -5.10 4.98
C ARG A 51 9.15 -5.67 5.12
N GLY A 52 8.72 -6.47 4.15
CA GLY A 52 7.36 -7.03 4.08
C GLY A 52 6.33 -5.93 3.84
N VAL A 53 6.61 -5.05 2.87
CA VAL A 53 5.91 -3.77 2.74
C VAL A 53 4.50 -3.97 2.22
N ARG A 54 3.55 -3.34 2.92
CA ARG A 54 2.19 -3.10 2.43
C ARG A 54 1.81 -1.65 2.72
N LEU A 55 1.52 -0.89 1.67
CA LEU A 55 1.04 0.48 1.75
C LEU A 55 -0.42 0.51 1.28
N GLU A 56 -1.31 0.97 2.14
CA GLU A 56 -2.72 1.21 1.78
C GLU A 56 -2.97 2.70 1.60
N THR A 57 -3.76 3.07 0.61
CA THR A 57 -4.39 4.40 0.51
C THR A 57 -5.88 4.27 0.80
N TYR A 58 -6.47 5.36 1.26
CA TYR A 58 -7.87 5.38 1.64
C TYR A 58 -8.67 6.45 0.91
N ALA A 59 -9.82 6.05 0.41
CA ALA A 59 -10.91 6.92 0.00
C ALA A 59 -11.98 6.97 1.10
N TYR A 60 -12.90 7.91 0.98
CA TYR A 60 -13.99 8.08 1.92
C TYR A 60 -15.32 8.26 1.20
N ASP A 61 -16.34 7.53 1.65
CA ASP A 61 -17.75 7.73 1.32
C ASP A 61 -18.46 8.26 2.58
N GLY A 62 -18.70 9.57 2.63
CA GLY A 62 -19.07 10.26 3.87
C GLY A 62 -18.01 10.05 4.96
N GLU A 63 -18.40 9.43 6.07
CA GLU A 63 -17.51 9.05 7.19
C GLU A 63 -16.89 7.66 7.04
N ARG A 64 -17.37 6.86 6.08
CA ARG A 64 -16.88 5.49 5.89
C ARG A 64 -15.54 5.53 5.16
N ARG A 65 -14.49 5.05 5.82
CA ARG A 65 -13.17 4.82 5.22
C ARG A 65 -13.19 3.55 4.35
N ILE A 66 -12.68 3.65 3.14
CA ILE A 66 -12.60 2.56 2.16
C ILE A 66 -11.13 2.42 1.74
N VAL A 67 -10.59 1.20 1.74
CA VAL A 67 -9.27 0.93 1.14
C VAL A 67 -9.41 1.13 -0.36
N ASP A 68 -8.61 2.02 -0.94
CA ASP A 68 -8.65 2.31 -2.38
C ASP A 68 -7.55 1.54 -3.11
N LEU A 69 -6.28 1.84 -2.80
CA LEU A 69 -5.12 1.20 -3.42
C LEU A 69 -4.30 0.46 -2.37
N ILE A 70 -3.78 -0.70 -2.76
CA ILE A 70 -2.83 -1.51 -2.00
C ILE A 70 -1.55 -1.61 -2.82
N VAL A 71 -0.42 -1.22 -2.24
CA VAL A 71 0.92 -1.37 -2.83
C VAL A 71 1.73 -2.34 -1.98
N GLU A 72 2.31 -3.35 -2.63
CA GLU A 72 3.14 -4.38 -1.99
C GLU A 72 4.52 -4.42 -2.62
N ALA A 73 5.54 -4.57 -1.77
CA ALA A 73 6.94 -4.71 -2.18
C ALA A 73 7.72 -5.52 -1.12
N PRO A 74 8.82 -6.21 -1.49
CA PRO A 74 9.64 -6.93 -0.50
C PRO A 74 10.23 -5.99 0.55
N GLU A 75 10.73 -4.84 0.12
CA GLU A 75 11.26 -3.80 1.00
C GLU A 75 11.19 -2.40 0.38
N CYS A 76 11.26 -1.38 1.23
CA CYS A 76 11.31 0.02 0.83
C CYS A 76 12.06 0.86 1.86
N LEU A 77 12.52 2.02 1.44
CA LEU A 77 13.03 3.08 2.29
C LEU A 77 11.93 4.08 2.60
N PHE A 78 11.81 4.47 3.86
CA PHE A 78 11.00 5.58 4.30
C PHE A 78 11.89 6.72 4.79
N ASN A 79 11.76 7.88 4.15
CA ASN A 79 12.44 9.10 4.56
C ASN A 79 11.52 9.94 5.45
N LEU A 80 11.86 10.03 6.74
CA LEU A 80 11.09 10.73 7.77
C LEU A 80 10.97 12.24 7.52
N ARG A 81 11.96 12.84 6.86
CA ARG A 81 12.00 14.28 6.57
C ARG A 81 11.16 14.63 5.34
N THR A 82 11.37 13.92 4.23
CA THR A 82 10.66 14.21 2.98
C THR A 82 9.27 13.59 2.93
N ARG A 83 8.98 12.61 3.80
CA ARG A 83 7.75 11.81 3.81
C ARG A 83 7.55 11.05 2.49
N ILE A 84 8.65 10.51 1.97
CA ILE A 84 8.67 9.68 0.76
C ILE A 84 8.95 8.24 1.17
N VAL A 85 8.12 7.33 0.66
CA VAL A 85 8.36 5.89 0.70
C VAL A 85 8.83 5.49 -0.69
N SER A 86 9.98 4.84 -0.80
CA SER A 86 10.57 4.50 -2.09
C SER A 86 11.22 3.12 -2.10
N SER A 87 11.14 2.42 -3.21
CA SER A 87 11.90 1.19 -3.46
C SER A 87 12.50 1.25 -4.86
N ASP A 88 13.63 0.58 -5.05
CA ASP A 88 14.20 0.26 -6.36
C ASP A 88 13.80 -1.15 -6.83
N GLY A 89 13.22 -1.96 -5.94
CA GLY A 89 12.81 -3.34 -6.18
C GLY A 89 11.46 -3.51 -6.89
N PRO A 90 11.03 -4.77 -7.07
CA PRO A 90 9.74 -5.09 -7.68
C PRO A 90 8.59 -4.65 -6.78
N MET A 91 7.48 -4.25 -7.42
CA MET A 91 6.28 -3.85 -6.72
C MET A 91 5.01 -4.26 -7.46
N THR A 92 3.94 -4.43 -6.70
CA THR A 92 2.57 -4.58 -7.24
C THR A 92 1.68 -3.54 -6.60
N ALA A 93 0.84 -2.88 -7.39
CA ALA A 93 -0.28 -2.08 -6.91
C ALA A 93 -1.60 -2.71 -7.36
N ILE A 94 -2.58 -2.79 -6.47
CA ILE A 94 -3.89 -3.39 -6.74
C ILE A 94 -4.94 -2.43 -6.20
N ARG A 95 -5.94 -2.07 -7.01
CA ARG A 95 -7.12 -1.41 -6.46
C ARG A 95 -7.91 -2.43 -5.64
N ALA A 96 -8.40 -2.06 -4.47
CA ALA A 96 -9.12 -2.97 -3.58
C ALA A 96 -10.35 -3.62 -4.24
N SER A 97 -10.94 -2.99 -5.26
CA SER A 97 -12.02 -3.55 -6.08
C SER A 97 -11.57 -4.70 -7.00
N GLY A 98 -10.27 -4.85 -7.26
CA GLY A 98 -9.70 -5.85 -8.18
C GLY A 98 -9.80 -5.50 -9.67
N ASP A 99 -10.37 -4.34 -10.00
CA ASP A 99 -10.54 -3.86 -11.39
C ASP A 99 -9.24 -3.39 -12.05
N LEU A 100 -8.20 -3.13 -11.25
CA LEU A 100 -6.92 -2.61 -11.67
C LEU A 100 -5.80 -3.33 -10.92
N ARG A 101 -4.83 -3.82 -11.69
CA ARG A 101 -3.54 -4.29 -11.19
C ARG A 101 -2.42 -3.65 -11.98
N LEU A 102 -1.41 -3.17 -11.28
CA LEU A 102 -0.16 -2.65 -11.83
C LEU A 102 0.99 -3.46 -11.24
N VAL A 103 1.93 -3.85 -12.08
CA VAL A 103 3.21 -4.44 -11.65
C VAL A 103 4.32 -3.57 -12.24
N GLY A 104 5.41 -3.37 -11.50
CA GLY A 104 6.54 -2.59 -11.97
C GLY A 104 7.79 -2.81 -11.14
N VAL A 105 8.86 -2.09 -11.49
CA VAL A 105 10.12 -2.05 -10.76
C VAL A 105 10.44 -0.60 -10.42
N GLY A 106 10.72 -0.38 -9.14
CA GLY A 106 10.96 0.93 -8.56
C GLY A 106 9.68 1.75 -8.38
N PHE A 107 9.50 2.36 -7.21
CA PHE A 107 8.38 3.26 -6.95
C PHE A 107 8.72 4.34 -5.93
N GLU A 108 7.91 5.41 -5.96
CA GLU A 108 7.83 6.41 -4.89
C GLU A 108 6.37 6.69 -4.53
N TRP A 109 6.03 6.62 -3.24
CA TRP A 109 4.84 7.22 -2.67
C TRP A 109 5.21 8.52 -1.97
N ARG A 110 4.67 9.64 -2.47
CA ARG A 110 4.90 10.97 -1.89
C ARG A 110 3.68 11.38 -1.07
N GLN A 111 3.75 11.22 0.25
CA GLN A 111 2.63 11.48 1.19
C GLN A 111 2.08 12.91 1.05
N LYS A 112 2.95 13.90 0.87
CA LYS A 112 2.56 15.31 0.75
C LYS A 112 1.64 15.60 -0.42
N THR A 113 1.75 14.84 -1.51
CA THR A 113 0.96 15.05 -2.73
C THR A 113 -0.02 13.92 -3.02
N SER A 114 -0.03 12.88 -2.18
CA SER A 114 -0.79 11.64 -2.41
C SER A 114 -0.58 11.06 -3.82
N ARG A 115 0.68 10.99 -4.28
CA ARG A 115 1.03 10.49 -5.62
C ARG A 115 1.95 9.29 -5.55
N LEU A 116 1.59 8.26 -6.32
CA LEU A 116 2.42 7.10 -6.62
C LEU A 116 3.10 7.31 -7.97
N TYR A 117 4.43 7.20 -7.99
CA TYR A 117 5.25 7.14 -9.19
C TYR A 117 5.81 5.72 -9.29
N VAL A 118 5.76 5.13 -10.48
CA VAL A 118 6.34 3.82 -10.76
C VAL A 118 7.34 4.01 -11.89
N ASN A 119 8.56 3.51 -11.72
CA ASN A 119 9.70 3.91 -12.54
C ASN A 119 9.77 3.14 -13.86
N SER A 120 9.85 1.81 -13.79
CA SER A 120 10.19 0.99 -14.97
C SER A 120 9.41 -0.32 -15.02
N ASN A 121 9.43 -0.97 -16.18
CA ASN A 121 8.79 -2.27 -16.44
C ASN A 121 7.31 -2.31 -16.02
N VAL A 122 6.62 -1.19 -16.22
CA VAL A 122 5.23 -1.02 -15.80
C VAL A 122 4.31 -1.82 -16.72
N ARG A 123 3.59 -2.78 -16.14
CA ARG A 123 2.50 -3.51 -16.79
C ARG A 123 1.20 -3.25 -16.03
N THR A 124 0.21 -2.77 -16.76
CA THR A 124 -1.13 -2.51 -16.24
C THR A 124 -2.12 -3.53 -16.78
N ILE A 125 -2.94 -4.09 -15.90
CA ILE A 125 -4.04 -5.00 -16.21
C ILE A 125 -5.32 -4.33 -15.73
N LEU A 126 -6.24 -4.11 -16.66
CA LEU A 126 -7.57 -3.56 -16.39
C LEU A 126 -8.59 -4.68 -16.53
N ASN A 127 -9.21 -5.06 -15.42
CA ASN A 127 -10.28 -6.06 -15.36
C ASN A 127 -11.65 -5.39 -15.43
N GLN A 128 -11.79 -4.42 -16.33
CA GLN A 128 -13.04 -3.71 -16.55
C GLN A 128 -13.29 -3.55 -18.04
N ARG A 129 -14.57 -3.51 -18.40
CA ARG A 129 -14.99 -3.26 -19.77
C ARG A 129 -14.67 -1.82 -20.14
N LEU A 130 -13.83 -1.64 -21.15
CA LEU A 130 -13.63 -0.33 -21.78
C LEU A 130 -14.72 -0.13 -22.84
N SER A 131 -15.58 0.86 -22.67
CA SER A 131 -16.50 1.32 -23.72
C SER A 131 -15.92 2.56 -24.40
N LEU A 132 -15.89 2.55 -25.73
CA LEU A 132 -15.68 3.76 -26.51
C LEU A 132 -17.07 4.38 -26.77
N GLU A 133 -17.43 5.44 -26.05
CA GLU A 133 -18.59 6.25 -26.45
C GLU A 133 -18.27 6.97 -27.76
N ARG A 134 -18.75 6.45 -28.89
CA ARG A 134 -18.84 7.22 -30.13
C ARG A 134 -20.06 8.14 -30.02
N LYS A 135 -19.85 9.42 -29.70
CA LYS A 135 -20.87 10.45 -29.96
C LYS A 135 -21.07 10.55 -31.48
N GLY A 136 -22.05 9.82 -32.01
CA GLY A 136 -22.54 9.99 -33.38
C GLY A 136 -23.26 11.33 -33.52
N LYS A 137 -22.87 12.13 -34.52
CA LYS A 137 -23.51 13.39 -34.91
C LYS A 137 -25.04 13.19 -34.99
N ARG A 138 -25.80 13.99 -34.23
CA ARG A 138 -27.22 14.21 -34.52
C ARG A 138 -27.30 14.86 -35.91
N LYS A 139 -28.06 14.23 -36.80
CA LYS A 139 -28.55 14.86 -38.05
C LYS A 139 -29.62 15.88 -37.71
#